data_AF-A0A368JIN6-F1
#
_entry.id   AF-A0A368JIN6-F1
#
_cell.length_a   1.000
_cell.length_b   1.000
_cell.length_c   1.000
_cell.angle_alpha   90.00
_cell.angle_beta   90.00
_cell.angle_gamma   90.00
#
_symmetry.space_group_name_H-M   'P 1'
#
loop_
_entity.id
_entity.type
_entity.pdbx_description
1 polymer ?
#
loop_
_entity_poly.entity_id
_entity_poly.type
_entity_poly.pdbx_seq_one_letter_code
_entity_poly.pdbx_strand_id
1 'polypeptide(L)'
;MKAAHFFDSAYSESEQIPKYFTVSFEEIKTGEKQEVRVVLNNKQVGDVINDNSYKNDFYRYHDVFHYSFATLLGWSPCTRVLVKCKRKSNNLVDEVEDGARAAITEEALSMIIFNEAKRKNYFKDVSQVSKTTLRIIKEMTENFEVKVRTKKQWENAILKAYEVFRFLIANNGGKVEFNAIKKEINYESLS
;
A
#
# COMPACT_ATOMS: atom_id res chain seq x y z
N MET A 1 10.91 5.44 -24.59
CA MET A 1 9.83 6.20 -23.91
C MET A 1 9.93 5.97 -22.41
N LYS A 2 9.97 7.02 -21.58
CA LYS A 2 9.83 6.86 -20.12
C LYS A 2 8.42 6.32 -19.87
N ALA A 3 8.29 5.19 -19.18
CA ALA A 3 6.98 4.65 -18.81
C ALA A 3 6.21 5.71 -18.00
N ALA A 4 4.94 5.94 -18.34
CA ALA A 4 4.08 6.85 -17.57
C ALA A 4 4.11 6.44 -16.09
N HIS A 5 4.32 7.41 -15.20
CA HIS A 5 4.29 7.12 -13.77
C HIS A 5 2.86 6.81 -13.31
N PHE A 6 1.86 7.48 -13.87
CA PHE A 6 0.46 7.26 -13.53
C PHE A 6 -0.20 6.50 -14.67
N PHE A 7 -0.85 5.38 -14.35
CA PHE A 7 -1.57 4.57 -15.34
C PHE A 7 -2.97 5.11 -15.63
N ASP A 8 -3.44 6.09 -14.85
CA ASP A 8 -4.78 6.66 -14.92
C ASP A 8 -4.84 8.09 -15.47
N SER A 9 -3.72 8.65 -15.95
CA SER A 9 -3.69 10.05 -16.44
C SER A 9 -4.68 10.37 -17.56
N ALA A 10 -5.17 9.37 -18.29
CA ALA A 10 -6.14 9.55 -19.36
C ALA A 10 -7.61 9.51 -18.88
N TYR A 11 -7.85 9.20 -17.61
CA TYR A 11 -9.20 9.08 -17.03
C TYR A 11 -9.63 10.37 -16.34
N SER A 12 -10.92 10.49 -16.05
CA SER A 12 -11.46 11.60 -15.28
C SER A 12 -10.87 11.66 -13.87
N GLU A 13 -10.87 12.83 -13.23
CA GLU A 13 -10.30 13.00 -11.88
C GLU A 13 -10.91 12.03 -10.85
N SER A 14 -12.20 11.71 -10.97
CA SER A 14 -12.90 10.75 -10.09
C SER A 14 -12.42 9.30 -10.24
N GLU A 15 -11.70 8.98 -11.32
CA GLU A 15 -11.15 7.65 -11.62
C GLU A 15 -9.63 7.62 -11.52
N GLN A 16 -9.03 8.72 -11.08
CA GLN A 16 -7.61 8.80 -10.77
C GLN A 16 -7.41 8.61 -9.27
N ILE A 17 -6.37 7.84 -8.92
CA ILE A 17 -5.89 7.86 -7.54
C ILE A 17 -5.42 9.30 -7.24
N PRO A 18 -5.86 9.93 -6.13
CA PRO A 18 -5.43 11.26 -5.75
C PRO A 18 -3.91 11.36 -5.72
N LYS A 19 -3.36 12.38 -6.38
CA LYS A 19 -1.89 12.56 -6.44
C LYS A 19 -1.30 13.03 -5.11
N TYR A 20 -2.15 13.55 -4.23
CA TYR A 20 -1.84 13.90 -2.86
C TYR A 20 -3.00 13.48 -1.95
N PHE A 21 -2.69 12.77 -0.86
CA PHE A 21 -3.65 12.42 0.17
C PHE A 21 -2.95 12.13 1.50
N THR A 22 -3.69 12.24 2.60
CA THR A 22 -3.19 11.93 3.95
C THR A 22 -3.98 10.79 4.55
N VAL A 23 -3.29 9.91 5.28
CA VAL A 23 -3.89 8.79 5.99
C VAL A 23 -3.43 8.82 7.44
N SER A 24 -4.37 8.86 8.38
CA SER A 24 -4.10 8.67 9.80
C SER A 24 -4.40 7.23 10.19
N PHE A 25 -3.48 6.62 10.92
CA PHE A 25 -3.65 5.34 11.59
C PHE A 25 -3.82 5.63 13.08
N GLU A 26 -5.04 5.46 13.58
CA GLU A 26 -5.41 5.77 14.95
C GLU A 26 -5.60 4.46 15.71
N GLU A 27 -4.74 4.15 16.68
CA GLU A 27 -5.01 3.01 17.55
C GLU A 27 -6.26 3.27 18.40
N ILE A 28 -7.15 2.30 18.40
CA ILE A 28 -8.30 2.26 19.28
C ILE A 28 -8.17 1.04 20.19
N LYS A 29 -8.53 1.22 21.46
CA LYS A 29 -8.62 0.11 22.41
C LYS A 29 -10.06 -0.37 22.48
N THR A 30 -10.32 -1.55 21.93
CA THR A 30 -11.60 -2.24 22.07
C THR A 30 -11.39 -3.45 22.98
N GLY A 31 -11.60 -3.25 24.29
CA GLY A 31 -11.30 -4.25 25.31
C GLY A 31 -9.80 -4.57 25.38
N GLU A 32 -9.43 -5.84 25.20
CA GLU A 32 -8.03 -6.31 25.20
C GLU A 32 -7.36 -6.27 23.81
N LYS A 33 -8.11 -5.99 22.74
CA LYS A 33 -7.58 -6.00 21.36
C LYS A 33 -7.01 -4.64 20.99
N GLN A 34 -5.80 -4.66 20.43
CA GLN A 34 -5.22 -3.52 19.73
C GLN A 34 -5.79 -3.47 18.31
N GLU A 35 -6.48 -2.39 18.01
CA GLU A 35 -7.17 -2.16 16.76
C GLU A 35 -6.73 -0.82 16.18
N VAL A 36 -6.78 -0.68 14.86
CA VAL A 36 -6.44 0.56 14.16
C VAL A 36 -7.61 0.98 13.29
N ARG A 37 -8.01 2.24 13.46
CA ARG A 37 -8.90 2.94 12.54
C ARG A 37 -8.04 3.66 11.51
N VAL A 38 -8.40 3.50 10.24
CA VAL A 38 -7.75 4.21 9.13
C VAL A 38 -8.63 5.38 8.68
N VAL A 39 -8.07 6.59 8.69
CA VAL A 39 -8.78 7.83 8.32
C VAL A 39 -8.07 8.48 7.14
N LEU A 40 -8.73 8.50 5.99
CA LEU A 40 -8.22 9.10 4.75
C LEU A 40 -8.90 10.46 4.53
N ASN A 41 -8.08 11.53 4.42
CA ASN A 41 -8.56 12.91 4.28
C ASN A 41 -9.73 13.25 5.23
N ASN A 42 -9.57 12.93 6.53
CA ASN A 42 -10.56 13.14 7.61
C ASN A 42 -11.83 12.29 7.51
N LYS A 43 -11.85 11.23 6.69
CA LYS A 43 -12.96 10.27 6.62
C LYS A 43 -12.45 8.87 6.89
N GLN A 44 -13.11 8.15 7.78
CA GLN A 44 -12.80 6.73 7.97
C GLN A 44 -13.00 5.98 6.64
N VAL A 45 -12.03 5.14 6.30
CA VAL A 45 -12.08 4.24 5.14
C VAL A 45 -11.90 2.80 5.63
N GLY A 46 -12.68 1.88 5.07
CA GLY A 46 -12.66 0.48 5.48
C GLY A 46 -13.16 0.23 6.90
N ASP A 47 -12.97 -1.01 7.34
CA ASP A 47 -13.27 -1.46 8.68
C ASP A 47 -12.12 -1.14 9.65
N VAL A 48 -12.38 -1.26 10.95
CA VAL A 48 -11.31 -1.26 11.96
C VAL A 48 -10.50 -2.54 11.82
N ILE A 49 -9.18 -2.42 11.84
CA ILE A 49 -8.26 -3.51 11.54
C ILE A 49 -7.55 -3.95 12.82
N ASN A 50 -7.45 -5.26 13.04
CA ASN A 50 -6.55 -5.86 14.03
C ASN A 50 -5.52 -6.76 13.33
N ASP A 51 -4.61 -7.35 14.10
CA ASP A 51 -3.54 -8.17 13.53
C ASP A 51 -4.03 -9.50 12.92
N ASN A 52 -5.23 -9.98 13.26
CA ASN A 52 -5.76 -11.31 12.89
C ASN A 52 -4.75 -12.45 13.12
N SER A 53 -3.99 -12.39 14.21
CA SER A 53 -2.86 -13.27 14.50
C SER A 53 -2.84 -13.72 15.96
N TYR A 54 -2.25 -14.88 16.24
CA TYR A 54 -2.06 -15.38 17.61
C TYR A 54 -1.08 -14.54 18.44
N LYS A 55 -0.21 -13.78 17.77
CA LYS A 55 0.80 -12.93 18.39
C LYS A 55 0.73 -11.55 17.77
N ASN A 56 0.98 -10.52 18.58
CA ASN A 56 1.12 -9.15 18.10
C ASN A 56 2.26 -9.09 17.07
N ASP A 57 1.91 -8.88 15.82
CA ASP A 57 2.85 -8.71 14.71
C ASP A 57 2.59 -7.42 13.92
N PHE A 58 1.68 -6.57 14.44
CA PHE A 58 1.40 -5.24 13.92
C PHE A 58 0.81 -5.24 12.51
N TYR A 59 0.30 -6.38 12.03
CA TYR A 59 -0.35 -6.45 10.72
C TYR A 59 -1.56 -5.51 10.61
N ARG A 60 -2.11 -5.02 11.72
CA ARG A 60 -3.11 -3.93 11.72
C ARG A 60 -2.71 -2.65 10.97
N TYR A 61 -1.42 -2.41 10.71
CA TYR A 61 -0.96 -1.28 9.90
C TYR A 61 -0.71 -1.61 8.41
N HIS A 62 -1.06 -2.81 7.93
CA HIS A 62 -0.69 -3.28 6.57
C HIS A 62 -1.23 -2.40 5.43
N ASP A 63 -2.33 -1.67 5.63
CA ASP A 63 -2.88 -0.77 4.62
C ASP A 63 -1.87 0.29 4.13
N VAL A 64 -0.85 0.61 4.95
CA VAL A 64 0.26 1.48 4.54
C VAL A 64 0.99 0.96 3.29
N PHE A 65 0.99 -0.35 3.05
CA PHE A 65 1.60 -0.97 1.87
C PHE A 65 0.84 -0.58 0.60
N HIS A 66 -0.49 -0.65 0.62
CA HIS A 66 -1.34 -0.31 -0.52
C HIS A 66 -1.16 1.15 -0.93
N TYR A 67 -1.23 2.07 0.04
CA TYR A 67 -1.03 3.49 -0.21
C TYR A 67 0.39 3.80 -0.72
N SER A 68 1.40 3.08 -0.20
CA SER A 68 2.77 3.22 -0.66
C SER A 68 2.95 2.74 -2.11
N PHE A 69 2.34 1.62 -2.49
CA PHE A 69 2.37 1.12 -3.86
C PHE A 69 1.62 2.04 -4.83
N ALA A 70 0.45 2.54 -4.42
CA ALA A 70 -0.29 3.56 -5.17
C ALA A 70 0.60 4.78 -5.48
N THR A 71 1.32 5.25 -4.46
CA THR A 71 2.13 6.47 -4.53
C THR A 71 3.42 6.27 -5.34
N LEU A 72 4.16 5.19 -5.09
CA LEU A 72 5.51 5.00 -5.62
C LEU A 72 5.53 4.23 -6.94
N LEU A 73 4.54 3.37 -7.17
CA LEU A 73 4.43 2.54 -8.37
C LEU A 73 3.31 3.04 -9.31
N GLY A 74 2.41 3.90 -8.83
CA GLY A 74 1.23 4.33 -9.57
C GLY A 74 0.15 3.25 -9.67
N TRP A 75 0.27 2.15 -8.92
CA TRP A 75 -0.61 0.99 -8.99
C TRP A 75 -0.94 0.48 -7.60
N SER A 76 -2.24 0.37 -7.32
CA SER A 76 -2.81 -0.30 -6.15
C SER A 76 -4.32 -0.45 -6.38
N PRO A 77 -4.80 -1.60 -6.90
CA PRO A 77 -6.23 -1.91 -6.92
C PRO A 77 -6.88 -1.80 -5.53
N CYS A 78 -6.19 -2.18 -4.45
CA CYS A 78 -6.71 -2.03 -3.09
C CYS A 78 -6.95 -0.55 -2.73
N THR A 79 -5.99 0.33 -3.01
CA THR A 79 -6.16 1.78 -2.77
C THR A 79 -7.32 2.33 -3.59
N ARG A 80 -7.48 1.92 -4.86
CA ARG A 80 -8.62 2.37 -5.70
C ARG A 80 -9.96 2.02 -5.08
N VAL A 81 -10.09 0.83 -4.49
CA VAL A 81 -11.30 0.42 -3.79
C VAL A 81 -11.53 1.30 -2.56
N LEU A 82 -10.49 1.52 -1.74
CA LEU A 82 -10.57 2.32 -0.51
C LEU A 82 -10.96 3.78 -0.78
N VAL A 83 -10.41 4.40 -1.83
CA VAL A 83 -10.73 5.79 -2.22
C VAL A 83 -11.86 5.90 -3.24
N LYS A 84 -12.48 4.77 -3.61
CA LYS A 84 -13.63 4.67 -4.53
C LYS A 84 -13.39 5.28 -5.92
N CYS A 85 -12.18 5.10 -6.48
CA CYS A 85 -11.77 5.66 -7.78
C CYS A 85 -11.45 4.59 -8.85
N LYS A 86 -12.20 3.48 -8.88
CA LYS A 86 -12.07 2.49 -9.97
C LYS A 86 -12.40 3.13 -11.33
N ARG A 87 -11.73 2.71 -12.39
CA ARG A 87 -11.85 3.21 -13.78
C ARG A 87 -13.05 2.61 -14.52
N LYS A 88 -14.25 2.80 -13.96
CA LYS A 88 -15.54 2.28 -14.45
C LYS A 88 -15.93 2.76 -15.85
N SER A 89 -15.37 3.87 -16.34
CA SER A 89 -15.59 4.36 -17.71
C SER A 89 -15.01 3.42 -18.77
N ASN A 90 -14.08 2.53 -18.39
CA ASN A 90 -13.55 1.47 -19.24
C ASN A 90 -13.77 0.11 -18.58
N ASN A 91 -14.83 -0.59 -19.00
CA ASN A 91 -15.23 -1.89 -18.41
C ASN A 91 -14.09 -2.91 -18.34
N LEU A 92 -13.26 -3.01 -19.38
CA LEU A 92 -12.16 -3.97 -19.39
C LEU A 92 -11.10 -3.64 -18.34
N VAL A 93 -10.78 -2.36 -18.15
CA VAL A 93 -9.82 -1.91 -17.14
C VAL A 93 -10.41 -2.04 -15.73
N ASP A 94 -11.69 -1.71 -15.55
CA ASP A 94 -12.41 -1.90 -14.29
C ASP A 94 -12.44 -3.36 -13.82
N GLU A 95 -12.56 -4.29 -14.78
CA GLU A 95 -12.57 -5.74 -14.54
C GLU A 95 -11.17 -6.32 -14.32
N VAL A 96 -10.19 -5.92 -15.13
CA VAL A 96 -8.87 -6.57 -15.14
C VAL A 96 -7.89 -5.89 -14.18
N GLU A 97 -7.74 -4.57 -14.26
CA GLU A 97 -6.71 -3.83 -13.52
C GLU A 97 -7.20 -3.38 -12.15
N ASP A 98 -8.49 -3.07 -12.04
CA ASP A 98 -9.11 -2.61 -10.79
C ASP A 98 -10.00 -3.68 -10.13
N GLY A 99 -10.16 -4.84 -10.79
CA GLY A 99 -11.07 -5.90 -10.35
C GLY A 99 -10.49 -6.83 -9.28
N ALA A 100 -11.29 -7.83 -8.92
CA ALA A 100 -11.00 -8.71 -7.78
C ALA A 100 -9.66 -9.45 -7.91
N ARG A 101 -9.30 -9.91 -9.10
CA ARG A 101 -8.03 -10.63 -9.32
C ARG A 101 -6.82 -9.74 -9.06
N ALA A 102 -6.88 -8.48 -9.46
CA ALA A 102 -5.81 -7.51 -9.20
C ALA A 102 -5.70 -7.21 -7.70
N ALA A 103 -6.83 -6.94 -7.03
CA ALA A 103 -6.86 -6.69 -5.59
C ALA A 103 -6.34 -7.89 -4.77
N ILE A 104 -6.83 -9.10 -5.04
CA ILE A 104 -6.35 -10.34 -4.37
C ILE A 104 -4.85 -10.55 -4.61
N THR A 105 -4.36 -10.23 -5.82
CA THR A 105 -2.93 -10.31 -6.11
C THR A 105 -2.14 -9.34 -5.24
N GLU A 106 -2.57 -8.09 -5.12
CA GLU A 106 -1.93 -7.09 -4.27
C GLU A 106 -1.92 -7.52 -2.80
N GLU A 107 -3.04 -8.02 -2.26
CA GLU A 107 -3.13 -8.57 -0.90
C GLU A 107 -2.15 -9.73 -0.68
N ALA A 108 -2.08 -10.66 -1.62
CA ALA A 108 -1.15 -11.79 -1.54
C ALA A 108 0.31 -11.31 -1.56
N LEU A 109 0.64 -10.30 -2.36
CA LEU A 109 1.97 -9.69 -2.36
C LEU A 109 2.27 -9.02 -1.01
N SER A 110 1.35 -8.24 -0.46
CA SER A 110 1.48 -7.65 0.89
C SER A 110 1.81 -8.72 1.92
N MET A 111 1.11 -9.86 1.90
CA MET A 111 1.33 -10.98 2.82
C MET A 111 2.69 -11.68 2.61
N ILE A 112 3.10 -11.93 1.36
CA ILE A 112 4.40 -12.53 1.04
C ILE A 112 5.54 -11.63 1.54
N ILE A 113 5.44 -10.34 1.27
CA ILE A 113 6.43 -9.35 1.68
C ILE A 113 6.46 -9.22 3.20
N PHE A 114 5.30 -9.21 3.86
CA PHE A 114 5.19 -9.16 5.33
C PHE A 114 5.86 -10.34 6.01
N ASN A 115 5.65 -11.53 5.50
CA ASN A 115 6.33 -12.72 6.01
C ASN A 115 7.85 -12.64 5.86
N GLU A 116 8.36 -12.11 4.73
CA GLU A 116 9.78 -11.83 4.59
C GLU A 116 10.26 -10.76 5.58
N ALA A 117 9.49 -9.68 5.73
CA ALA A 117 9.83 -8.56 6.59
C ALA A 117 9.97 -9.01 8.05
N LYS A 118 9.06 -9.85 8.56
CA LYS A 118 9.14 -10.43 9.92
C LYS A 118 10.46 -11.14 10.17
N ARG A 119 10.94 -11.94 9.20
CA ARG A 119 12.24 -12.63 9.29
C ARG A 119 13.45 -11.68 9.22
N LYS A 120 13.25 -10.47 8.71
CA LYS A 120 14.26 -9.43 8.54
C LYS A 120 14.06 -8.23 9.48
N ASN A 121 13.38 -8.43 10.62
CA ASN A 121 13.08 -7.38 11.59
C ASN A 121 12.44 -6.13 10.94
N TYR A 122 11.42 -6.37 10.13
CA TYR A 122 10.71 -5.36 9.33
C TYR A 122 11.63 -4.46 8.49
N PHE A 123 12.72 -5.03 7.96
CA PHE A 123 13.74 -4.32 7.17
C PHE A 123 14.43 -3.15 7.91
N LYS A 124 14.51 -3.19 9.25
CA LYS A 124 15.14 -2.12 10.05
C LYS A 124 16.59 -1.85 9.63
N ASP A 125 17.38 -2.92 9.47
CA ASP A 125 18.81 -2.86 9.17
C ASP A 125 19.14 -3.54 7.82
N VAL A 126 18.11 -3.87 7.03
CA VAL A 126 18.25 -4.59 5.76
C VAL A 126 17.75 -3.73 4.63
N SER A 127 18.65 -3.38 3.71
CA SER A 127 18.37 -2.51 2.56
C SER A 127 17.99 -3.27 1.29
N GLN A 128 17.65 -4.55 1.39
CA GLN A 128 17.38 -5.42 0.24
C GLN A 128 16.20 -6.35 0.46
N VAL A 129 15.30 -6.37 -0.53
CA VAL A 129 14.26 -7.39 -0.66
C VAL A 129 14.88 -8.60 -1.35
N SER A 130 14.50 -9.81 -0.94
CA SER A 130 15.09 -11.02 -1.51
C SER A 130 14.83 -11.11 -3.02
N LYS A 131 15.82 -11.62 -3.76
CA LYS A 131 15.69 -11.85 -5.21
C LYS A 131 14.52 -12.77 -5.54
N THR A 132 14.20 -13.72 -4.65
CA THR A 132 13.06 -14.63 -4.75
C THR A 132 11.74 -13.88 -4.67
N THR A 133 11.54 -13.05 -3.65
CA THR A 133 10.32 -12.23 -3.50
C THR A 133 10.17 -11.26 -4.66
N LEU A 134 11.25 -10.59 -5.08
CA LEU A 134 11.21 -9.72 -6.26
C LEU A 134 10.91 -10.49 -7.56
N ARG A 135 11.27 -11.76 -7.67
CA ARG A 135 10.87 -12.61 -8.81
C ARG A 135 9.38 -12.93 -8.74
N ILE A 136 8.88 -13.39 -7.59
CA ILE A 136 7.46 -13.70 -7.37
C ILE A 136 6.59 -12.49 -7.67
N ILE A 137 6.96 -11.29 -7.20
CA ILE A 137 6.26 -10.05 -7.52
C ILE A 137 6.15 -9.85 -9.03
N LYS A 138 7.24 -10.08 -9.79
CA LYS A 138 7.23 -9.92 -11.25
C LYS A 138 6.33 -10.93 -11.95
N GLU A 139 6.32 -12.17 -11.50
CA GLU A 139 5.47 -13.25 -12.04
C GLU A 139 3.99 -12.97 -11.74
N MET A 140 3.66 -12.64 -10.48
CA MET A 140 2.28 -12.34 -10.07
C MET A 140 1.70 -11.09 -10.73
N THR A 141 2.55 -10.14 -11.14
CA THR A 141 2.12 -8.87 -11.75
C THR A 141 2.22 -8.82 -13.27
N GLU A 142 2.58 -9.92 -13.93
CA GLU A 142 2.87 -9.95 -15.37
C GLU A 142 1.68 -9.56 -16.27
N ASN A 143 0.46 -9.78 -15.77
CA ASN A 143 -0.79 -9.56 -16.48
C ASN A 143 -1.44 -8.21 -16.18
N PHE A 144 -0.83 -7.38 -15.33
CA PHE A 144 -1.32 -6.05 -14.95
C PHE A 144 -0.45 -4.95 -15.52
N GLU A 145 -0.98 -3.73 -15.58
CA GLU A 145 -0.26 -2.54 -16.07
C GLU A 145 1.06 -2.28 -15.32
N VAL A 146 1.12 -2.66 -14.03
CA VAL A 146 2.31 -2.53 -13.18
C VAL A 146 3.47 -3.43 -13.61
N LYS A 147 3.27 -4.35 -14.57
CA LYS A 147 4.34 -5.19 -15.14
C LYS A 147 5.53 -4.39 -15.66
N VAL A 148 5.33 -3.13 -16.05
CA VAL A 148 6.40 -2.24 -16.52
C VAL A 148 7.35 -1.79 -15.39
N ARG A 149 6.97 -1.96 -14.12
CA ARG A 149 7.82 -1.59 -12.98
C ARG A 149 8.95 -2.60 -12.78
N THR A 150 10.16 -2.08 -12.69
CA THR A 150 11.39 -2.87 -12.48
C THR A 150 11.42 -3.45 -11.07
N LYS A 151 12.23 -4.51 -10.87
CA LYS A 151 12.50 -5.04 -9.52
C LYS A 151 13.06 -3.98 -8.58
N LYS A 152 13.85 -3.03 -9.10
CA LYS A 152 14.41 -1.93 -8.29
C LYS A 152 13.34 -0.94 -7.82
N GLN A 153 12.35 -0.64 -8.67
CA GLN A 153 11.22 0.20 -8.28
C GLN A 153 10.38 -0.48 -7.20
N TRP A 154 10.10 -1.78 -7.35
CA TRP A 154 9.41 -2.57 -6.33
C TRP A 154 10.19 -2.62 -5.01
N GLU A 155 11.49 -2.91 -5.05
CA GLU A 155 12.35 -2.93 -3.87
C GLU A 155 12.32 -1.59 -3.13
N ASN A 156 12.49 -0.47 -3.85
CA ASN A 156 12.45 0.86 -3.25
C ASN A 156 11.08 1.16 -2.61
N ALA A 157 9.97 0.79 -3.29
CA ALA A 157 8.63 0.99 -2.76
C ALA A 157 8.37 0.18 -1.48
N ILE A 158 8.81 -1.09 -1.47
CA ILE A 158 8.71 -1.96 -0.30
C ILE A 158 9.51 -1.39 0.88
N LEU A 159 10.78 -1.07 0.67
CA LEU A 159 11.64 -0.56 1.75
C LEU A 159 11.10 0.75 2.33
N LYS A 160 10.59 1.66 1.48
CA LYS A 160 9.95 2.89 1.95
C LYS A 160 8.64 2.60 2.70
N ALA A 161 7.81 1.66 2.23
CA ALA A 161 6.59 1.28 2.95
C ALA A 161 6.92 0.71 4.35
N TYR A 162 7.98 -0.09 4.47
CA TYR A 162 8.41 -0.63 5.77
C TYR A 162 9.07 0.41 6.68
N GLU A 163 9.70 1.45 6.13
CA GLU A 163 10.13 2.61 6.91
C GLU A 163 8.95 3.27 7.62
N VAL A 164 7.86 3.52 6.89
CA VAL A 164 6.61 4.08 7.44
C VAL A 164 5.95 3.10 8.40
N PHE A 165 5.88 1.81 8.07
CA PHE A 165 5.31 0.78 8.93
C PHE A 165 6.02 0.73 10.31
N ARG A 166 7.35 0.77 10.32
CA ARG A 166 8.13 0.83 11.58
C ARG A 166 7.86 2.13 12.35
N PHE A 167 7.70 3.25 11.66
CA PHE A 167 7.31 4.51 12.28
C PHE A 167 5.94 4.39 12.98
N LEU A 168 4.93 3.80 12.30
CA LEU A 168 3.60 3.61 12.88
C LEU A 168 3.65 2.71 14.12
N ILE A 169 4.42 1.62 14.09
CA ILE A 169 4.63 0.76 15.27
C ILE A 169 5.23 1.56 16.42
N ALA A 170 6.29 2.33 16.16
CA ALA A 170 7.01 3.05 17.21
C ALA A 170 6.16 4.14 17.89
N ASN A 171 5.12 4.64 17.22
CA ASN A 171 4.27 5.72 17.68
C ASN A 171 2.83 5.26 18.01
N ASN A 172 2.55 3.96 17.96
CA ASN A 172 1.20 3.40 18.11
C ASN A 172 0.16 4.08 17.19
N GLY A 173 0.57 4.34 15.95
CA GLY A 173 -0.20 5.14 14.99
C GLY A 173 0.63 6.28 14.39
N GLY A 174 -0.05 7.18 13.71
CA GLY A 174 0.61 8.29 13.02
C GLY A 174 -0.19 8.79 11.83
N LYS A 175 0.19 9.95 11.33
CA LYS A 175 -0.34 10.51 10.09
C LYS A 175 0.73 10.40 9.00
N VAL A 176 0.32 9.93 7.83
CA VAL A 176 1.18 9.69 6.67
C VAL A 176 0.67 10.50 5.50
N GLU A 177 1.55 11.27 4.88
CA GLU A 177 1.27 12.07 3.68
C GLU A 177 1.89 11.40 2.46
N PHE A 178 1.05 11.16 1.45
CA PHE A 178 1.44 10.51 0.22
C PHE A 178 1.45 11.52 -0.92
N ASN A 179 2.61 11.72 -1.56
CA ASN A 179 2.76 12.62 -2.71
C ASN A 179 3.29 11.85 -3.93
N ALA A 180 2.39 11.47 -4.82
CA ALA A 180 2.70 10.67 -5.99
C ALA A 180 3.41 11.50 -7.09
N ILE A 181 3.24 12.82 -7.12
CA ILE A 181 3.98 13.69 -8.06
C ILE A 181 5.47 13.69 -7.74
N LYS A 182 5.81 13.84 -6.45
CA LYS A 182 7.20 13.86 -5.97
C LYS A 182 7.76 12.46 -5.70
N LYS A 183 6.90 11.43 -5.62
CA LYS A 183 7.23 10.07 -5.14
C LYS A 183 7.77 10.09 -3.71
N GLU A 184 7.14 10.89 -2.87
CA GLU A 184 7.52 11.10 -1.49
C GLU A 184 6.42 10.56 -0.58
N ILE A 185 6.85 10.00 0.55
CA ILE A 185 5.98 9.62 1.66
C ILE A 185 6.60 10.22 2.92
N ASN A 186 5.85 11.13 3.54
CA ASN A 186 6.22 11.81 4.77
C ASN A 186 5.30 11.33 5.89
N TYR A 187 5.74 11.42 7.13
CA TYR A 187 4.95 10.96 8.26
C TYR A 187 5.30 11.72 9.54
N GLU A 188 4.29 11.89 10.38
CA GLU A 188 4.35 12.61 11.65
C GLU A 188 3.52 11.90 12.71
N SER A 189 3.89 12.04 13.99
CA SER A 189 3.14 11.45 15.10
C SER A 189 1.79 12.14 15.24
N LEU A 190 0.75 11.41 15.64
CA LEU A 190 -0.50 12.04 16.05
C LEU A 190 -0.24 12.75 17.39
N SER A 191 -0.54 14.05 17.43
CA SER A 191 -0.44 14.91 18.63
C SER A 191 -1.43 14.51 19.71
#